data_AF-A0A0R2RK24-F1
#
_entry.id   AF-A0A0R2RK24-F1
#
_cell.length_a   1.000
_cell.length_b   1.000
_cell.length_c   1.000
_cell.angle_alpha   90.00
_cell.angle_beta   90.00
_cell.angle_gamma   90.00
#
_symmetry.space_group_name_H-M   'P 1'
#
loop_
_entity.id
_entity.type
_entity.pdbx_description
1 polymer ?
#
loop_
_entity_poly.entity_id
_entity_poly.type
_entity_poly.pdbx_seq_one_letter_code
_entity_poly.pdbx_strand_id
1 'polypeptide(L)' 'MSEKKISSLEKIGYLKTLPKDADINDYESLLITEKDGKIITLYILASERKEFDDTSNFTNSWDVFNSYLNS' A
#
# COMPACT_ATOMS: atom_id res chain seq x y z
N MET A 1 -6.85 6.13 13.49
CA MET A 1 -5.56 5.72 12.87
C MET A 1 -5.72 4.98 11.53
N SER A 2 -6.84 4.30 11.26
CA SER A 2 -7.08 3.58 9.98
C SER A 2 -7.23 4.52 8.78
N GLU A 3 -7.98 5.62 8.96
CA GLU A 3 -8.18 6.66 7.95
C GLU A 3 -6.86 7.29 7.44
N LYS A 4 -5.86 7.45 8.33
CA LYS A 4 -4.54 7.95 7.95
C LYS A 4 -3.81 7.00 7.01
N LYS A 5 -4.01 5.68 7.14
CA LYS A 5 -3.33 4.67 6.33
C LYS A 5 -3.87 4.66 4.90
N ILE A 6 -5.19 4.74 4.74
CA ILE A 6 -5.83 4.84 3.43
C ILE A 6 -5.46 6.17 2.74
N SER A 7 -5.46 7.28 3.50
CA SER A 7 -5.02 8.57 2.96
C SER A 7 -3.56 8.55 2.48
N SER A 8 -2.68 7.80 3.14
CA SER A 8 -1.30 7.62 2.66
C SER A 8 -1.23 6.80 1.36
N LEU A 9 -2.10 5.80 1.19
CA LEU A 9 -2.18 5.00 -0.03
C LEU A 9 -2.75 5.82 -1.20
N GLU A 10 -3.76 6.65 -0.95
CA GLU A 10 -4.29 7.59 -1.95
C GLU A 10 -3.23 8.59 -2.41
N LYS A 11 -2.34 9.04 -1.51
CA LYS A 11 -1.22 9.94 -1.85
C LYS A 11 -0.15 9.32 -2.74
N ILE A 12 -0.03 8.00 -2.75
CA ILE A 12 0.95 7.28 -3.59
C ILE A 12 0.32 6.69 -4.86
N GLY A 13 -0.96 6.99 -5.14
CA GLY A 13 -1.63 6.64 -6.40
C GLY A 13 -2.72 5.57 -6.30
N TYR A 14 -3.03 5.05 -5.11
CA TYR A 14 -4.13 4.09 -4.96
C TYR A 14 -5.51 4.78 -5.03
N LEU A 15 -6.43 4.16 -5.77
CA LEU A 15 -7.81 4.57 -5.98
C LEU A 15 -8.76 3.62 -5.26
N LYS A 16 -9.80 4.15 -4.62
CA LYS A 16 -10.87 3.33 -4.01
C LYS A 16 -11.85 2.76 -5.03
N THR A 17 -11.94 3.40 -6.19
CA THR A 17 -12.88 3.05 -7.25
C THR A 17 -12.21 3.31 -8.59
N LEU A 18 -12.39 2.38 -9.52
CA LEU A 18 -11.92 2.55 -10.89
C LEU A 18 -12.85 3.53 -11.66
N PRO A 19 -12.30 4.31 -12.60
CA PRO A 19 -13.11 5.04 -13.58
C PRO A 19 -14.02 4.07 -14.36
N LYS A 20 -15.19 4.55 -14.81
CA LYS A 20 -16.18 3.69 -15.51
C LYS A 20 -15.66 3.05 -16.80
N ASP A 21 -14.72 3.74 -17.46
CA ASP A 21 -14.15 3.32 -18.75
C ASP A 21 -12.74 2.73 -18.59
N ALA A 22 -12.30 2.47 -17.35
CA ALA A 22 -10.98 1.89 -17.09
C ALA A 22 -11.01 0.37 -17.32
N ASP A 23 -10.01 -0.15 -18.03
CA ASP A 23 -9.79 -1.59 -18.12
C ASP A 23 -9.17 -2.07 -16.80
N ILE A 24 -9.85 -2.98 -16.09
CA ILE A 24 -9.35 -3.52 -14.83
C ILE A 24 -8.03 -4.28 -14.97
N ASN A 25 -7.71 -4.77 -16.17
CA ASN A 25 -6.46 -5.48 -16.43
C ASN A 25 -5.23 -4.56 -16.35
N ASP A 26 -5.43 -3.24 -16.50
CA ASP A 26 -4.37 -2.25 -16.37
C ASP A 26 -4.08 -1.89 -14.90
N TYR A 27 -4.86 -2.43 -13.96
CA TYR A 27 -4.79 -2.10 -12.55
C TYR A 27 -4.50 -3.35 -11.71
N GLU A 28 -3.74 -3.14 -10.65
CA GLU A 28 -3.60 -4.11 -9.58
C GLU A 28 -4.53 -3.76 -8.43
N SER A 29 -5.09 -4.80 -7.80
CA SER A 29 -5.97 -4.64 -6.64
C SER A 29 -5.28 -5.03 -5.34
N LEU A 30 -5.37 -4.17 -4.33
CA LEU A 30 -4.94 -4.43 -2.96
C LEU A 30 -6.16 -4.54 -2.05
N LEU A 31 -6.26 -5.66 -1.32
CA LEU A 31 -7.28 -5.89 -0.31
C LEU A 31 -6.74 -5.50 1.07
N ILE A 32 -7.46 -4.64 1.78
CA ILE A 32 -7.12 -4.20 3.14
C ILE A 32 -8.29 -4.51 4.04
N THR A 33 -8.00 -5.17 5.16
CA THR A 33 -8.96 -5.35 6.24
C THR A 33 -8.79 -4.20 7.25
N GLU A 34 -9.83 -3.41 7.40
CA GLU A 34 -9.93 -2.37 8.43
C GLU A 34 -10.12 -2.98 9.81
N LYS A 35 -9.89 -2.19 10.87
CA LYS A 35 -9.99 -2.65 12.26
C LYS A 35 -11.39 -3.08 12.68
N ASP A 36 -12.42 -2.58 11.99
CA ASP A 36 -13.82 -2.96 12.16
C ASP A 36 -14.18 -4.28 11.45
N GLY A 37 -13.20 -4.91 10.78
CA GLY A 37 -13.39 -6.13 9.98
C GLY A 37 -13.88 -5.85 8.57
N LYS A 38 -14.07 -4.59 8.18
CA LYS A 38 -14.49 -4.24 6.82
C LYS A 38 -13.34 -4.44 5.85
N ILE A 39 -13.62 -5.13 4.75
CA ILE A 39 -12.66 -5.30 3.66
C ILE A 39 -12.88 -4.16 2.67
N ILE A 40 -11.80 -3.45 2.35
CA ILE A 40 -11.77 -2.45 1.30
C ILE A 40 -10.81 -2.91 0.20
N THR A 41 -11.17 -2.61 -1.04
CA THR A 41 -10.34 -2.85 -2.21
C THR A 41 -9.82 -1.52 -2.72
N LEU A 42 -8.52 -1.45 -2.94
CA LEU A 42 -7.84 -0.33 -3.58
C LEU A 42 -7.24 -0.77 -4.90
N TYR A 43 -7.11 0.15 -5.84
CA TYR A 43 -6.61 -0.11 -7.19
C TYR A 43 -5.47 0.83 -7.51
N ILE A 44 -4.43 0.37 -8.18
CA ILE A 44 -3.34 1.23 -8.68
C ILE A 44 -3.02 0.83 -10.11
N LEU A 45 -2.69 1.80 -10.97
CA LEU A 45 -2.25 1.52 -12.33
C LEU A 45 -0.94 0.72 -12.29
N ALA A 46 -0.88 -0.40 -13.01
CA ALA A 46 0.31 -1.22 -13.08
C ALA A 46 1.51 -0.44 -13.66
N SER A 47 1.25 0.51 -14.56
CA SER A 47 2.24 1.43 -15.13
C SER A 47 2.73 2.51 -14.16
N GLU A 48 1.95 2.83 -13.12
CA GLU A 48 2.32 3.79 -12.07
C GLU A 48 3.11 3.15 -10.93
N ARG A 49 3.43 1.86 -11.02
CA ARG A 49 4.58 1.30 -10.31
C ARG A 49 5.84 2.00 -10.80
N LYS A 50 6.11 3.20 -10.28
CA LYS A 50 7.47 3.49 -9.85
C LYS A 50 7.82 2.30 -8.98
N GLU A 51 8.86 1.55 -9.35
CA GLU A 51 9.58 0.71 -8.42
C GLU A 51 9.78 1.56 -7.16
N PHE A 52 8.90 1.39 -6.18
CA PHE A 52 9.29 1.63 -4.82
C PHE A 52 10.28 0.51 -4.61
N ASP A 53 11.53 0.81 -4.95
CA ASP A 53 12.68 -0.04 -4.70
C ASP A 53 12.80 -0.15 -3.18
N ASP A 54 11.92 -0.96 -2.61
CA ASP A 54 11.75 -1.23 -1.20
C ASP A 54 12.95 -2.07 -0.68
N THR A 55 13.94 -2.35 -1.54
CA THR A 55 15.24 -2.84 -1.09
C THR A 55 16.01 -1.78 -0.30
N SER A 56 15.69 -0.50 -0.47
CA SER A 56 16.38 0.59 0.23
C SER A 56 15.89 0.85 1.67
N ASN A 57 14.79 0.21 2.12
CA ASN A 57 14.27 0.35 3.49
C ASN A 57 14.24 -0.93 4.33
N PHE A 58 14.64 -2.08 3.76
CA PHE A 58 14.79 -3.33 4.51
C PHE A 58 15.91 -3.23 5.57
N THR A 59 17.01 -2.52 5.27
CA THR A 59 18.13 -2.33 6.21
C THR A 59 17.70 -1.54 7.45
N ASN A 60 16.97 -0.43 7.27
CA ASN A 60 16.46 0.36 8.40
C ASN A 60 15.49 -0.44 9.27
N SER A 61 14.66 -1.27 8.65
CA SER A 61 13.71 -2.13 9.35
C SER A 61 14.42 -3.27 10.11
N TRP A 62 15.53 -3.78 9.58
CA TRP A 62 16.37 -4.81 10.21
C TRP A 62 17.18 -4.27 11.40
N ASP A 63 17.78 -3.08 11.26
CA ASP A 63 18.54 -2.44 12.35
C ASP A 63 17.64 -2.10 13.54
N VAL A 64 16.43 -1.60 13.28
CA VAL A 64 15.44 -1.37 14.33
C VAL A 64 15.05 -2.68 15.01
N PHE A 65 14.80 -3.75 14.25
CA PHE A 65 14.47 -5.07 14.81
C PHE A 65 15.59 -5.63 15.71
N ASN A 66 16.85 -5.55 15.27
CA ASN A 66 17.99 -6.01 16.06
C ASN A 66 18.23 -5.18 17.33
N SER A 67 17.88 -3.89 17.32
CA SER A 67 18.00 -3.05 18.51
C SER A 67 17.13 -3.54 19.67
N TYR A 68 15.95 -4.12 19.38
CA TYR A 68 15.06 -4.67 20.39
C TYR A 68 15.43 -6.09 20.85
N LEU A 69 16.27 -6.81 20.10
CA LEU A 69 16.68 -8.18 20.44
C LEU A 69 17.95 -8.24 21.29
N ASN A 70 18.83 -7.25 21.19
CA ASN A 70 20.08 -7.18 21.95
C ASN A 70 19.98 -6.25 23.19
N SER A 71 18.76 -5.99 23.67
CA SER A 71 18.48 -5.21 24.89
C SER A 71 18.31 -6.10 26.12
#